data_AF-A0A7X7B4Y8-F1
#
_entry.id   AF-A0A7X7B4Y8-F1
#
_cell.length_a   1.000
_cell.length_b   1.000
_cell.length_c   1.000
_cell.angle_alpha   90.00
_cell.angle_beta   90.00
_cell.angle_gamma   90.00
#
_symmetry.space_group_name_H-M   'P 1'
#
loop_
_entity.id
_entity.type
_entity.pdbx_description
1 polymer ?
#
loop_
_entity_poly.entity_id
_entity_poly.type
_entity_poly.pdbx_seq_one_letter_code
_entity_poly.pdbx_strand_id
1 'polypeptide(L)'
;MDERNRRELMLDGLDCAICAAKVEKEINDLPGVTQAGHKEHEKNEENEENKGINKTRVVRLGIGAALFFTALLFKLPFEVELGIFLASYILVGGEVILKAVKNMLKGRVLDENFLMSAATIGAFAIKEFPEGVAVMLFYQVGELFQGIAVNRSKKSISALIDIRPDYANLKVGDEVRKVSPWEVS
;
A
#
# COMPACT_ATOMS: atom_id res chain seq x y z
N MET A 1 14.40 25.50 36.30
CA MET A 1 13.82 25.23 34.97
C MET A 1 14.83 25.77 33.96
N ASP A 2 15.72 24.92 33.44
CA ASP A 2 16.91 25.34 32.69
C ASP A 2 16.81 24.81 31.24
N GLU A 3 16.60 25.70 30.28
CA GLU A 3 16.45 25.39 28.84
C GLU A 3 17.79 25.10 28.13
N ARG A 4 18.90 24.97 28.86
CA ARG A 4 20.27 24.93 28.29
C ARG A 4 20.79 23.57 27.82
N ASN A 5 19.98 22.51 27.74
CA ASN A 5 20.48 21.19 27.30
C ASN A 5 19.49 20.37 26.46
N ARG A 6 18.73 21.01 25.57
CA ARG A 6 17.96 20.30 24.53
C ARG A 6 18.94 19.84 23.44
N ARG A 7 19.22 18.53 23.37
CA ARG A 7 19.99 17.92 22.28
C ARG A 7 19.03 17.24 21.32
N GLU A 8 18.96 17.74 20.09
CA GLU A 8 18.26 17.05 19.01
C GLU A 8 19.23 16.02 18.39
N LEU A 9 18.90 14.74 18.51
CA LEU A 9 19.66 13.64 17.93
C LEU A 9 18.84 13.07 16.78
N MET A 10 19.33 13.20 15.55
CA MET A 10 18.75 12.55 14.38
C MET A 10 19.29 11.13 14.30
N LEU A 11 18.39 10.15 14.32
CA LEU A 11 18.73 8.74 14.17
C LEU A 11 18.41 8.33 12.72
N ASP A 12 19.45 8.08 11.93
CA ASP A 12 19.32 7.58 10.57
C ASP A 12 19.13 6.05 10.56
N GLY A 13 18.36 5.51 9.61
CA GLY A 13 18.24 4.07 9.34
C GLY A 13 17.05 3.34 9.97
N LEU A 14 16.07 4.06 10.53
CA LEU A 14 14.80 3.51 11.03
C LEU A 14 13.71 3.56 9.94
N ASP A 15 13.96 2.94 8.79
CA ASP A 15 13.07 3.03 7.62
C ASP A 15 11.79 2.18 7.74
N CYS A 16 11.65 1.46 8.85
CA CYS A 16 10.47 0.64 9.14
C CYS A 16 9.63 1.33 10.22
N ALA A 17 8.43 1.76 9.86
CA ALA A 17 7.49 2.43 10.78
C ALA A 17 7.20 1.62 12.06
N ILE A 18 7.20 0.29 11.97
CA ILE A 18 6.99 -0.59 13.14
C ILE A 18 8.23 -0.61 14.04
N CYS A 19 9.43 -0.66 13.46
CA CYS A 19 10.68 -0.60 14.21
C CYS A 19 10.85 0.78 14.87
N ALA A 20 10.53 1.85 14.15
CA ALA A 20 10.53 3.21 14.67
C ALA A 20 9.59 3.34 15.87
N ALA A 21 8.34 2.89 15.75
CA ALA A 21 7.36 2.94 16.85
C ALA A 21 7.80 2.13 18.08
N LYS A 22 8.43 0.95 17.90
CA LYS A 22 8.93 0.15 19.03
C LYS A 22 10.12 0.83 19.71
N VAL A 23 11.03 1.42 18.95
CA VAL A 23 12.20 2.14 19.46
C VAL A 23 11.77 3.44 20.17
N GLU A 24 10.81 4.17 19.62
CA GLU A 24 10.23 5.35 20.28
C GLU A 24 9.66 5.05 21.65
N LYS A 25 8.94 3.93 21.78
CA LYS A 25 8.35 3.51 23.06
C LYS A 25 9.43 3.26 24.11
N GLU A 26 10.47 2.51 23.74
CA GLU A 26 11.60 2.22 24.65
C GLU A 26 12.41 3.48 24.98
N ILE A 27 12.59 4.41 24.04
CA ILE A 27 13.31 5.66 24.30
C ILE A 27 12.52 6.58 25.23
N ASN A 28 11.20 6.64 25.12
CA ASN A 28 10.35 7.44 26.02
C ASN A 28 10.36 6.91 27.47
N ASP A 29 10.66 5.62 27.68
CA ASP A 29 10.74 5.01 29.00
C ASP A 29 12.12 5.23 29.69
N LEU A 30 13.10 5.84 29.00
CA LEU A 30 14.43 6.09 29.57
C LEU A 30 14.46 7.34 30.49
N PRO A 31 15.14 7.26 31.64
CA PRO A 31 15.25 8.39 32.57
C PRO A 31 16.01 9.55 31.94
N GLY A 32 15.39 10.74 31.90
CA GLY A 32 15.96 11.96 31.33
C GLY A 32 15.49 12.28 29.90
N VAL A 33 14.64 11.45 29.31
CA VAL A 33 13.99 11.73 28.02
C VAL A 33 12.63 12.39 28.25
N THR A 34 12.46 13.62 27.74
CA THR A 34 11.20 14.36 27.86
C THR A 34 10.19 13.98 26.77
N GLN A 35 10.68 13.72 25.55
CA GLN A 35 9.88 13.30 24.41
C GLN A 35 10.77 12.76 23.30
N ALA A 36 10.49 11.55 22.81
CA ALA A 36 11.02 11.02 21.56
C ALA A 36 9.88 10.83 20.57
N GLY A 37 10.07 11.34 19.36
CA GLY A 37 9.14 11.19 18.26
C GLY A 37 9.85 11.34 16.92
N HIS A 38 9.42 10.55 15.95
CA HIS A 38 9.86 10.59 14.58
C HIS A 38 9.09 11.69 13.83
N LYS A 39 9.81 12.53 13.10
CA LYS A 39 9.22 13.31 12.02
C LYS A 39 9.29 12.44 10.77
N GLU A 40 8.14 11.97 10.30
CA GLU A 40 8.02 11.40 8.96
C GLU A 40 8.57 12.42 7.97
N HIS A 41 9.72 12.11 7.37
CA HIS A 41 10.07 12.73 6.11
C HIS A 41 9.01 12.27 5.11
N GLU A 42 8.06 13.15 4.80
CA GLU A 42 7.17 13.03 3.64
C GLU A 42 8.04 13.01 2.37
N LYS A 43 8.66 11.87 2.08
CA LYS A 43 8.90 11.52 0.69
C LYS A 43 7.52 11.43 0.07
N ASN A 44 7.30 12.26 -0.94
CA ASN A 44 6.17 12.20 -1.87
C ASN A 44 6.20 10.86 -2.63
N GLU A 45 6.12 9.73 -1.95
CA GLU A 45 5.91 8.42 -2.54
C GLU A 45 4.43 8.10 -2.39
N GLU A 46 3.82 7.89 -3.53
CA GLU A 46 2.40 7.73 -3.71
C GLU A 46 1.85 6.63 -2.80
N ASN A 47 1.00 7.01 -1.83
CA ASN A 47 -0.22 6.30 -1.43
C ASN A 47 -0.21 4.76 -1.66
N GLU A 48 0.76 4.06 -1.08
CA GLU A 48 0.79 2.60 -0.99
C GLU A 48 0.86 2.14 0.48
N GLU A 49 0.31 2.93 1.40
CA GLU A 49 0.08 2.48 2.76
C GLU A 49 -1.39 2.15 3.01
N ASN A 50 -1.60 0.85 3.21
CA ASN A 50 -2.72 0.28 3.95
C ASN A 50 -4.12 0.49 3.36
N LYS A 51 -4.29 0.25 2.05
CA LYS A 51 -5.60 -0.19 1.55
C LYS A 51 -5.70 -1.70 1.72
N GLY A 52 -6.09 -2.16 2.91
CA GLY A 52 -6.76 -3.45 3.02
C GLY A 52 -7.81 -3.58 1.92
N ILE A 53 -8.00 -4.79 1.38
CA ILE A 53 -8.81 -5.07 0.17
C ILE A 53 -10.08 -4.23 0.20
N ASN A 54 -10.09 -3.12 -0.55
CA ASN A 54 -11.24 -2.22 -0.55
C ASN A 54 -12.35 -2.94 -1.28
N LYS A 55 -13.37 -3.39 -0.54
CA LYS A 55 -14.54 -4.07 -1.11
C LYS A 55 -15.12 -3.27 -2.28
N THR A 56 -15.15 -1.94 -2.18
CA THR A 56 -15.58 -1.04 -3.26
C THR A 56 -14.72 -1.13 -4.52
N ARG A 57 -13.40 -1.29 -4.40
CA ARG A 57 -12.51 -1.46 -5.56
C ARG A 57 -12.74 -2.80 -6.24
N VAL A 58 -12.84 -3.88 -5.46
CA VAL A 58 -13.11 -5.23 -5.99
C VAL A 58 -14.49 -5.30 -6.65
N VAL A 59 -15.51 -4.68 -6.04
CA VAL A 59 -16.85 -4.59 -6.63
C VAL A 59 -16.82 -3.79 -7.93
N ARG A 60 -16.13 -2.65 -7.96
CA ARG A 60 -16.00 -1.85 -9.18
C ARG A 60 -15.30 -2.63 -10.30
N LEU A 61 -14.22 -3.34 -9.96
CA LEU A 61 -13.50 -4.21 -10.90
C LEU A 61 -14.40 -5.35 -11.42
N GLY A 62 -15.19 -5.98 -10.54
CA GLY A 62 -16.15 -7.01 -10.91
C GLY A 62 -17.26 -6.51 -11.83
N ILE A 63 -17.83 -5.33 -11.56
CA ILE A 63 -18.84 -4.69 -12.41
C ILE A 63 -18.24 -4.34 -13.78
N GLY A 64 -17.04 -3.74 -13.80
CA GLY A 64 -16.34 -3.42 -15.03
C GLY A 64 -16.04 -4.66 -15.88
N ALA A 65 -15.52 -5.72 -15.26
CA ALA A 65 -15.30 -7.00 -15.93
C ALA A 65 -16.61 -7.58 -16.50
N ALA A 66 -17.70 -7.58 -15.72
CA ALA A 66 -19.00 -8.06 -16.18
C ALA A 66 -19.52 -7.26 -17.40
N LEU A 67 -19.38 -5.94 -17.39
CA LEU A 67 -19.75 -5.09 -18.54
C LEU A 67 -18.89 -5.39 -19.76
N PHE A 68 -17.58 -5.54 -19.58
CA PHE A 68 -16.65 -5.92 -20.64
C PHE A 68 -17.03 -7.25 -21.29
N PHE A 69 -17.24 -8.30 -20.49
CA PHE A 69 -17.64 -9.62 -21.02
C PHE A 69 -19.03 -9.60 -21.65
N THR A 70 -19.96 -8.79 -21.12
CA THR A 70 -21.27 -8.60 -21.73
C THR A 70 -21.13 -7.93 -23.11
N ALA A 71 -20.34 -6.86 -23.23
CA ALA A 71 -20.07 -6.23 -24.52
C ALA A 71 -19.40 -7.17 -25.52
N LEU A 72 -18.52 -8.07 -25.04
CA LEU A 72 -17.83 -9.04 -25.89
C LEU A 72 -18.77 -10.13 -26.43
N LEU A 73 -19.73 -10.58 -25.62
CA LEU A 73 -20.64 -11.68 -25.99
C LEU A 73 -21.81 -11.23 -26.88
N PHE A 74 -22.27 -9.99 -26.73
CA PHE A 74 -23.36 -9.45 -27.54
C PHE A 74 -22.80 -8.67 -28.73
N LYS A 75 -23.16 -9.06 -29.95
CA LYS A 75 -22.86 -8.26 -31.16
C LYS A 75 -23.75 -7.02 -31.18
N LEU A 76 -23.23 -5.91 -30.71
CA LEU A 76 -23.93 -4.64 -30.62
C LEU A 76 -23.61 -3.73 -31.82
N PRO A 77 -24.48 -2.76 -32.13
CA PRO A 77 -24.12 -1.70 -33.07
C PRO A 77 -22.99 -0.84 -32.51
N PHE A 78 -22.14 -0.32 -33.39
CA PHE A 78 -20.89 0.39 -33.05
C PHE A 78 -21.04 1.47 -31.98
N GLU A 79 -22.10 2.29 -32.04
CA GLU A 79 -22.31 3.37 -31.05
C GLU A 79 -22.58 2.84 -29.63
N VAL A 80 -23.35 1.75 -29.52
CA VAL A 80 -23.67 1.13 -28.22
C VAL A 80 -22.46 0.37 -27.69
N GLU A 81 -21.74 -0.33 -28.58
CA GLU A 81 -20.50 -1.02 -28.27
C GLU A 81 -19.45 -0.06 -27.69
N LEU A 82 -19.21 1.07 -28.36
CA LEU A 82 -18.31 2.13 -27.89
C LEU A 82 -18.74 2.65 -26.51
N GLY A 83 -20.03 2.93 -26.31
CA GLY A 83 -20.55 3.43 -25.04
C GLY A 83 -20.30 2.46 -23.87
N ILE A 84 -20.50 1.15 -24.08
CA ILE A 84 -20.30 0.14 -23.04
C ILE A 84 -18.81 -0.07 -22.77
N PHE A 85 -17.96 -0.14 -23.80
CA PHE A 85 -16.51 -0.27 -23.58
C PHE A 85 -15.93 0.96 -22.89
N LEU A 86 -16.39 2.16 -23.24
CA LEU A 86 -15.96 3.39 -22.57
C LEU A 86 -16.42 3.41 -21.10
N ALA A 87 -17.65 2.99 -20.81
CA ALA A 87 -18.15 2.88 -19.44
C ALA A 87 -17.33 1.85 -18.62
N SER A 88 -17.05 0.69 -19.21
CA SER A 88 -16.20 -0.33 -18.61
C SER A 88 -14.78 0.18 -18.37
N TYR A 89 -14.19 0.86 -19.34
CA TYR A 89 -12.86 1.45 -19.24
C TYR A 89 -12.77 2.48 -18.11
N ILE A 90 -13.75 3.37 -17.97
CA ILE A 90 -13.78 4.37 -16.89
C ILE A 90 -13.97 3.69 -15.53
N LEU A 91 -14.83 2.66 -15.43
CA LEU A 91 -15.04 1.93 -14.18
C LEU A 91 -13.77 1.20 -13.72
N VAL A 92 -13.06 0.54 -14.63
CA VAL A 92 -11.86 -0.24 -14.30
C VAL A 92 -10.65 0.68 -14.13
N GLY A 93 -10.43 1.57 -15.10
CA GLY A 93 -9.21 2.35 -15.25
C GLY A 93 -9.26 3.78 -14.75
N GLY A 94 -10.42 4.30 -14.34
CA GLY A 94 -10.57 5.69 -13.89
C GLY A 94 -9.60 6.09 -12.77
N GLU A 95 -9.33 5.20 -11.80
CA GLU A 95 -8.34 5.49 -10.74
C GLU A 95 -6.92 5.64 -11.29
N VAL A 96 -6.57 4.87 -12.32
CA VAL A 96 -5.22 4.86 -12.92
C VAL A 96 -5.01 6.09 -13.78
N ILE A 97 -6.01 6.47 -14.57
CA ILE A 97 -5.96 7.71 -15.37
C ILE A 97 -5.81 8.92 -14.45
N LEU A 98 -6.59 8.97 -13.36
CA LEU A 98 -6.47 10.04 -12.36
C LEU A 98 -5.10 10.07 -11.69
N LYS A 99 -4.55 8.90 -11.34
CA LYS A 99 -3.17 8.80 -10.82
C LYS A 99 -2.15 9.29 -11.84
N ALA A 100 -2.24 8.85 -13.09
CA ALA A 100 -1.34 9.26 -14.17
C ALA A 100 -1.32 10.78 -14.35
N VAL A 101 -2.49 11.42 -14.41
CA VAL A 101 -2.59 12.88 -14.52
C VAL A 101 -1.99 13.56 -13.30
N LYS A 102 -2.28 13.07 -12.08
CA LYS A 102 -1.72 13.63 -10.85
C LYS A 102 -0.20 13.50 -10.78
N ASN A 103 0.34 12.36 -11.19
CA ASN A 103 1.78 12.07 -11.16
C ASN A 103 2.52 12.88 -12.23
N MET A 104 1.93 13.01 -13.42
CA MET A 104 2.41 13.89 -14.48
C MET A 104 2.52 15.35 -14.01
N LEU A 105 1.49 15.87 -13.31
CA LEU A 105 1.50 17.22 -12.74
C LEU A 105 2.57 17.42 -11.66
N LYS A 106 2.97 16.34 -10.96
CA LYS A 106 4.05 16.35 -9.96
C LYS A 106 5.45 16.18 -10.57
N GLY A 107 5.56 16.13 -11.90
CA GLY A 107 6.84 15.98 -12.62
C GLY A 107 7.30 14.54 -12.85
N ARG A 108 6.46 13.53 -12.55
CA ARG A 108 6.72 12.11 -12.85
C ARG A 108 5.93 11.70 -14.10
N VAL A 109 6.53 11.91 -15.26
CA VAL A 109 5.84 11.79 -16.56
C VAL A 109 5.96 10.40 -17.22
N LEU A 110 6.76 9.47 -16.65
CA LEU A 110 6.99 8.12 -17.17
C LEU A 110 6.77 7.05 -16.09
N ASP A 111 5.68 7.17 -15.35
CA ASP A 111 5.28 6.14 -14.40
C ASP A 111 4.43 5.05 -15.09
N GLU A 112 4.21 3.94 -14.38
CA GLU A 112 3.40 2.84 -14.89
C GLU A 112 1.96 3.27 -15.22
N ASN A 113 1.37 4.16 -14.39
CA ASN A 113 0.02 4.67 -14.61
C ASN A 113 -0.07 5.46 -15.92
N PHE A 114 0.94 6.29 -16.23
CA PHE A 114 1.02 7.02 -17.49
C PHE A 114 1.17 6.08 -18.68
N LEU A 115 2.08 5.11 -18.62
CA LEU A 115 2.28 4.15 -19.71
C LEU A 115 1.01 3.34 -19.98
N MET A 116 0.32 2.88 -18.94
CA MET A 116 -0.96 2.19 -19.06
C MET A 116 -2.04 3.08 -19.68
N SER A 117 -2.16 4.33 -19.22
CA SER A 117 -3.15 5.28 -19.75
C SER A 117 -2.87 5.64 -21.20
N ALA A 118 -1.61 5.88 -21.58
CA ALA A 118 -1.24 6.21 -22.94
C ALA A 118 -1.50 5.04 -23.90
N ALA A 119 -1.16 3.81 -23.50
CA ALA A 119 -1.38 2.61 -24.31
C ALA A 119 -2.88 2.37 -24.56
N THR A 120 -3.70 2.47 -23.51
CA THR A 120 -5.14 2.21 -23.60
C THR A 120 -5.89 3.33 -24.34
N ILE A 121 -5.51 4.60 -24.15
CA ILE A 121 -6.03 5.71 -24.97
C ILE A 121 -5.63 5.51 -26.44
N GLY A 122 -4.40 5.06 -26.71
CA GLY A 122 -3.95 4.70 -28.06
C GLY A 122 -4.81 3.62 -28.71
N ALA A 123 -5.13 2.55 -27.96
CA ALA A 123 -6.02 1.49 -28.42
C ALA A 123 -7.43 2.02 -28.79
N PHE A 124 -7.98 2.91 -27.97
CA PHE A 124 -9.24 3.59 -28.28
C PHE A 124 -9.15 4.48 -29.53
N ALA A 125 -8.01 5.13 -29.77
CA ALA A 125 -7.82 5.98 -30.96
C ALA A 125 -7.82 5.17 -32.28
N ILE A 126 -7.34 3.93 -32.24
CA ILE A 126 -7.35 3.02 -33.40
C ILE A 126 -8.63 2.16 -33.51
N LYS A 127 -9.61 2.39 -32.62
CA LYS A 127 -10.88 1.65 -32.51
C LYS A 127 -10.77 0.19 -32.01
N GLU A 128 -9.63 -0.17 -31.42
CA GLU A 128 -9.40 -1.44 -30.74
C GLU A 128 -9.81 -1.28 -29.26
N PHE A 129 -11.12 -1.09 -29.03
CA PHE A 129 -11.66 -0.86 -27.68
C PHE A 129 -11.50 -2.08 -26.77
N PRO A 130 -11.83 -3.31 -27.20
CA PRO A 130 -11.69 -4.50 -26.36
C PRO A 130 -10.28 -4.67 -25.79
N GLU A 131 -9.26 -4.40 -26.59
CA GLU A 131 -7.84 -4.53 -26.28
C GLU A 131 -7.45 -3.52 -25.19
N GLY A 132 -7.87 -2.26 -25.34
CA GLY A 132 -7.64 -1.21 -24.34
C GLY A 132 -8.27 -1.55 -22.98
N VAL A 133 -9.51 -2.03 -22.98
CA VAL A 133 -10.18 -2.42 -21.73
C VAL A 133 -9.56 -3.67 -21.11
N ALA A 134 -9.16 -4.64 -21.93
CA ALA A 134 -8.52 -5.88 -21.48
C ALA A 134 -7.18 -5.60 -20.77
N VAL A 135 -6.31 -4.79 -21.38
CA VAL A 135 -5.03 -4.37 -20.76
C VAL A 135 -5.28 -3.71 -19.41
N MET A 136 -6.28 -2.83 -19.34
CA MET A 136 -6.66 -2.12 -18.12
C MET A 136 -7.17 -3.06 -17.01
N LEU A 137 -7.99 -4.04 -17.38
CA LEU A 137 -8.49 -5.09 -16.48
C LEU A 137 -7.35 -5.94 -15.93
N PHE A 138 -6.45 -6.42 -16.79
CA PHE A 138 -5.32 -7.24 -16.37
C PHE A 138 -4.38 -6.48 -15.44
N TYR A 139 -4.13 -5.20 -15.73
CA TYR A 139 -3.34 -4.35 -14.84
C TYR A 139 -3.95 -4.26 -13.43
N GLN A 140 -5.25 -3.93 -13.33
CA GLN A 140 -5.93 -3.85 -12.02
C GLN A 140 -5.95 -5.19 -11.26
N VAL A 141 -6.09 -6.29 -11.97
CA VAL A 141 -6.00 -7.63 -11.38
C VAL A 141 -4.59 -7.90 -10.87
N GLY A 142 -3.55 -7.55 -11.65
CA GLY A 142 -2.15 -7.64 -11.27
C GLY A 142 -1.83 -6.82 -10.01
N GLU A 143 -2.29 -5.57 -9.96
CA GLU A 143 -2.17 -4.68 -8.80
C GLU A 143 -2.82 -5.26 -7.54
N LEU A 144 -3.99 -5.90 -7.69
CA LEU A 144 -4.64 -6.59 -6.59
C LEU A 144 -3.78 -7.74 -6.06
N PHE A 145 -3.21 -8.56 -6.96
CA PHE A 145 -2.32 -9.65 -6.58
C PHE A 145 -1.01 -9.16 -5.96
N GLN A 146 -0.42 -8.09 -6.48
CA GLN A 146 0.76 -7.43 -5.93
C GLN A 146 0.50 -7.00 -4.48
N GLY A 147 -0.61 -6.31 -4.22
CA GLY A 147 -0.99 -5.90 -2.87
C GLY A 147 -1.16 -7.08 -1.91
N ILE A 148 -1.79 -8.17 -2.37
CA ILE A 148 -1.96 -9.39 -1.57
C ILE A 148 -0.60 -10.03 -1.26
N ALA A 149 0.28 -10.13 -2.25
CA ALA A 149 1.61 -10.73 -2.10
C ALA A 149 2.47 -9.95 -1.12
N VAL A 150 2.52 -8.62 -1.26
CA VAL A 150 3.27 -7.72 -0.35
C VAL A 150 2.73 -7.82 1.07
N ASN A 151 1.41 -7.79 1.25
CA ASN A 151 0.80 -7.89 2.58
C ASN A 151 1.08 -9.24 3.25
N ARG A 152 1.05 -10.34 2.48
CA ARG A 152 1.43 -11.67 2.98
C ARG A 152 2.89 -11.70 3.42
N SER A 153 3.80 -11.14 2.63
CA SER A 153 5.23 -11.06 2.97
C SER A 153 5.47 -10.27 4.25
N LYS A 154 4.86 -9.08 4.39
CA LYS A 154 4.95 -8.26 5.62
C LYS A 154 4.44 -9.03 6.84
N LYS A 155 3.30 -9.73 6.73
CA LYS A 155 2.71 -10.52 7.82
C LYS A 155 3.60 -11.68 8.26
N SER A 156 4.23 -12.39 7.31
CA SER A 156 5.15 -13.48 7.62
C SER A 156 6.40 -13.01 8.36
N ILE A 157 6.95 -11.84 7.98
CA ILE A 157 8.08 -11.24 8.69
C ILE A 157 7.67 -10.83 10.11
N SER A 158 6.51 -10.18 10.26
CA SER A 158 6.00 -9.77 11.58
C SER A 158 5.82 -10.97 12.52
N ALA A 159 5.25 -12.07 12.02
CA ALA A 159 5.08 -13.30 12.79
C ALA A 159 6.43 -13.92 13.23
N LEU A 160 7.50 -13.74 12.45
CA LEU A 160 8.84 -14.19 12.81
C LEU A 160 9.48 -13.31 13.88
N ILE A 161 9.20 -12.00 13.88
CA ILE A 161 9.64 -11.05 14.91
C ILE A 161 8.91 -11.30 16.23
N ASP A 162 7.62 -11.68 16.18
CA ASP A 162 6.78 -11.99 17.35
C ASP A 162 7.21 -13.28 18.09
N ILE A 163 8.17 -14.04 17.56
CA ILE A 163 8.76 -15.20 18.25
C ILE A 163 9.64 -14.79 19.44
N ARG A 164 10.10 -13.53 19.53
CA ARG A 164 10.85 -13.05 20.69
C ARG A 164 9.88 -12.81 21.87
N PRO A 165 9.94 -13.62 22.95
CA PRO A 165 9.09 -13.38 24.11
C PRO A 165 9.52 -12.08 24.82
N ASP A 166 8.55 -11.25 25.20
CA ASP A 166 8.82 -10.01 25.96
C ASP A 166 9.18 -10.29 27.43
N TYR A 167 8.82 -11.46 27.97
CA TYR A 167 9.08 -11.87 29.34
C TYR A 167 9.29 -13.38 29.46
N ALA A 168 10.03 -13.79 30.49
CA ALA A 168 10.20 -15.17 30.90
C ALA A 168 9.74 -15.33 32.35
N ASN A 169 9.22 -16.52 32.70
CA ASN A 169 8.87 -16.84 34.08
C ASN A 169 10.09 -17.46 34.76
N LEU A 170 10.62 -16.81 35.79
CA LEU A 170 11.70 -17.32 36.64
C LEU A 170 11.08 -17.85 37.94
N LYS A 171 11.29 -19.14 38.24
CA LYS A 171 10.81 -19.78 39.47
C LYS A 171 11.94 -19.73 40.52
N VAL A 172 11.71 -19.02 41.63
CA VAL A 172 12.65 -18.93 42.75
C VAL A 172 11.94 -19.46 43.99
N GLY A 173 12.28 -20.70 44.38
CA GLY A 173 11.53 -21.43 45.43
C GLY A 173 10.11 -21.79 44.97
N ASP A 174 9.09 -21.39 45.73
CA ASP A 174 7.67 -21.56 45.39
C ASP A 174 7.05 -20.33 44.71
N GLU A 175 7.78 -19.22 44.59
CA GLU A 175 7.31 -18.02 43.89
C GLU A 175 7.72 -18.02 42.41
N VAL A 176 6.79 -17.63 41.53
CA VAL A 176 7.04 -17.40 40.11
C VAL A 176 7.06 -15.89 39.85
N ARG A 177 8.18 -15.38 39.33
CA ARG A 177 8.34 -13.96 38.96
C ARG A 177 8.51 -13.82 37.46
N LYS A 178 7.84 -12.83 36.86
CA LYS A 178 8.09 -12.44 35.46
C LYS A 178 9.34 -11.58 35.41
N VAL A 179 10.32 -11.99 34.63
CA VAL A 179 11.60 -11.30 34.42
C VAL A 179 11.84 -11.11 32.92
N SER A 180 12.77 -10.25 32.54
CA SER A 180 13.17 -10.18 31.12
C SER A 180 13.90 -11.49 30.73
N PRO A 181 13.80 -11.95 29.48
CA PRO A 181 14.48 -13.17 29.03
C PRO A 181 16.00 -13.17 29.24
N TRP A 182 16.62 -12.00 29.40
CA TRP A 182 18.06 -11.84 29.62
C TRP A 182 18.48 -12.05 31.08
N GLU A 183 17.54 -11.96 32.02
CA GLU A 183 17.78 -12.15 33.46
C GLU A 183 17.67 -13.61 33.89
N VAL A 184 17.31 -14.51 32.97
CA VAL A 184 17.17 -15.96 33.21
C VAL A 184 18.46 -16.74 32.89
N SER A 185 19.54 -16.05 32.51
CA SER A 185 20.82 -16.68 32.15
C SER A 185 21.74 -16.92 33.34
#